data_AF-A0A7X9GKJ1-F1
#
_entry.id   AF-A0A7X9GKJ1-F1
#
_cell.length_a   1.000
_cell.length_b   1.000
_cell.length_c   1.000
_cell.angle_alpha   90.00
_cell.angle_beta   90.00
_cell.angle_gamma   90.00
#
_symmetry.space_group_name_H-M   'P 1'
#
loop_
_entity.id
_entity.type
_entity.pdbx_description
1 polymer ?
#
loop_
_entity_poly.entity_id
_entity_poly.type
_entity_poly.pdbx_seq_one_letter_code
_entity_poly.pdbx_strand_id
1 'polypeptide(L)'
;TPFASHMVDTWSIGNVTMQFAINDVFAKNPTWGDDFRAGKVNFIDSPEYKKAYEYNKLIYDNTWTDETFSLQQTDCDARLVQGKAAMKVSGSWSIQNFLDIDEDFDFGIFPFPNQTGDAKLIFEPNMCYMKSATTEHSDAVDKVFDVITGDKELALEIYNYTKTSSMLKDVSPTFKNPSQKDIDEYASKGMIIDANLGNSQLQWGGFQEENAKDIAAWLQGQATLEDALKASDSRRENSKP
;
A
#
# COMPACT_ATOMS: atom_id res chain seq x y z
N THR A 1 9.15 -18.81 -8.08
CA THR A 1 9.14 -18.39 -6.65
C THR A 1 7.72 -17.99 -6.27
N PRO A 2 7.26 -18.07 -5.01
CA PRO A 2 5.89 -17.70 -4.67
C PRO A 2 5.55 -16.23 -4.96
N PHE A 3 6.44 -15.28 -4.61
CA PHE A 3 6.20 -13.84 -4.73
C PHE A 3 7.08 -13.16 -5.78
N ALA A 4 6.49 -12.31 -6.61
CA ALA A 4 7.20 -11.32 -7.42
C ALA A 4 7.36 -10.01 -6.63
N SER A 5 8.37 -9.96 -5.76
CA SER A 5 8.61 -8.77 -4.92
C SER A 5 9.92 -8.09 -5.28
N HIS A 6 9.90 -6.75 -5.33
CA HIS A 6 11.10 -5.92 -5.24
C HIS A 6 11.22 -5.34 -3.84
N MET A 7 12.45 -5.04 -3.42
CA MET A 7 12.78 -4.38 -2.16
C MET A 7 13.87 -3.31 -2.38
N VAL A 8 13.98 -2.80 -3.61
CA VAL A 8 15.00 -1.81 -4.03
C VAL A 8 14.82 -0.49 -3.28
N ASP A 9 13.59 -0.01 -3.17
CA ASP A 9 13.27 1.25 -2.54
C ASP A 9 12.66 1.04 -1.15
N THR A 10 13.03 1.91 -0.23
CA THR A 10 12.51 1.92 1.15
C THR A 10 11.01 2.19 1.17
N TRP A 11 10.47 2.86 0.14
CA TRP A 11 9.06 3.14 0.07
C TRP A 11 8.21 1.89 -0.07
N SER A 12 8.59 0.96 -0.93
CA SER A 12 7.91 -0.32 -1.11
C SER A 12 7.85 -1.12 0.19
N ILE A 13 8.99 -1.25 0.88
CA ILE A 13 9.08 -1.97 2.16
C ILE A 13 8.20 -1.29 3.22
N GLY A 14 8.29 0.03 3.36
CA GLY A 14 7.50 0.79 4.32
C GLY A 14 6.00 0.75 4.03
N ASN A 15 5.62 0.91 2.76
CA ASN A 15 4.23 0.90 2.32
C ASN A 15 3.60 -0.46 2.60
N VAL A 16 4.20 -1.54 2.12
CA VAL A 16 3.69 -2.91 2.33
C VAL A 16 3.58 -3.24 3.82
N THR A 17 4.55 -2.83 4.64
CA THR A 17 4.49 -3.00 6.10
C THR A 17 3.28 -2.27 6.72
N MET A 18 3.04 -1.03 6.31
CA MET A 18 1.86 -0.26 6.76
C MET A 18 0.55 -0.89 6.30
N GLN A 19 0.49 -1.44 5.09
CA GLN A 19 -0.68 -2.16 4.59
C GLN A 19 -0.97 -3.43 5.40
N PHE A 20 0.05 -4.16 5.86
CA PHE A 20 -0.16 -5.25 6.81
C PHE A 20 -0.70 -4.74 8.14
N ALA A 21 -0.11 -3.67 8.67
CA ALA A 21 -0.52 -3.08 9.93
C ALA A 21 -1.98 -2.57 9.91
N ILE A 22 -2.53 -2.16 8.77
CA ILE A 22 -3.94 -1.76 8.66
C ILE A 22 -4.88 -2.88 9.12
N ASN A 23 -4.69 -4.11 8.63
CA ASN A 23 -5.53 -5.24 9.00
C ASN A 23 -5.16 -5.87 10.35
N ASP A 24 -3.87 -5.90 10.71
CA ASP A 24 -3.41 -6.60 11.91
C ASP A 24 -3.38 -5.72 13.17
N VAL A 25 -3.10 -4.41 13.02
CA VAL A 25 -2.92 -3.47 14.12
C VAL A 25 -4.07 -2.46 14.20
N PHE A 26 -4.23 -1.62 13.17
CA PHE A 26 -5.10 -0.46 13.23
C PHE A 26 -6.59 -0.83 13.21
N ALA A 27 -6.96 -1.94 12.56
CA ALA A 27 -8.30 -2.51 12.65
C ALA A 27 -8.70 -2.89 14.09
N LYS A 28 -7.72 -3.25 14.94
CA LYS A 28 -7.94 -3.67 16.34
C LYS A 28 -7.78 -2.50 17.32
N ASN A 29 -6.78 -1.65 17.08
CA ASN A 29 -6.58 -0.40 17.80
C ASN A 29 -6.58 0.79 16.81
N PRO A 30 -7.75 1.39 16.54
CA PRO A 30 -7.87 2.56 15.66
C PRO A 30 -7.11 3.79 16.13
N THR A 31 -6.60 3.85 17.36
CA THR A 31 -5.82 4.97 17.90
C THR A 31 -4.38 4.58 18.22
N TRP A 32 -3.88 3.49 17.62
CA TRP A 32 -2.58 2.92 17.96
C TRP A 32 -1.44 3.93 17.89
N GLY A 33 -1.40 4.81 16.88
CA GLY A 33 -0.36 5.84 16.75
C GLY A 33 -0.40 6.88 17.87
N ASP A 34 -1.59 7.27 18.34
CA ASP A 34 -1.74 8.16 19.50
C ASP A 34 -1.33 7.45 20.80
N ASP A 35 -1.72 6.19 20.96
CA ASP A 35 -1.31 5.38 22.11
C ASP A 35 0.20 5.13 22.12
N PHE A 36 0.81 4.98 20.93
CA PHE A 36 2.24 4.89 20.77
C PHE A 36 2.88 6.20 21.22
N ARG A 37 2.48 7.36 20.71
CA ARG A 37 3.01 8.65 21.19
C ARG A 37 2.81 8.88 22.68
N ALA A 38 1.70 8.40 23.25
CA ALA A 38 1.42 8.47 24.68
C ALA A 38 2.20 7.46 25.55
N GLY A 39 3.03 6.60 24.94
CA GLY A 39 3.84 5.59 25.65
C GLY A 39 3.04 4.38 26.16
N LYS A 40 1.82 4.17 25.67
CA LYS A 40 0.94 3.06 26.10
C LYS A 40 1.19 1.77 25.34
N VAL A 41 1.67 1.88 24.10
CA VAL A 41 2.03 0.74 23.24
C VAL A 41 3.42 0.98 22.64
N ASN A 42 4.07 -0.11 22.24
CA ASN A 42 5.39 -0.15 21.63
C ASN A 42 5.39 -1.12 20.45
N PHE A 43 6.29 -0.92 19.49
CA PHE A 43 6.56 -1.87 18.41
C PHE A 43 7.12 -3.17 18.97
N ILE A 44 8.10 -3.11 19.89
CA ILE A 44 8.75 -4.31 20.43
C ILE A 44 7.80 -5.22 21.22
N ASP A 45 6.81 -4.63 21.89
CA ASP A 45 5.84 -5.34 22.73
C ASP A 45 4.56 -5.72 21.96
N SER A 46 4.36 -5.23 20.74
CA SER A 46 3.16 -5.52 19.93
C SER A 46 3.35 -6.77 19.09
N PRO A 47 2.65 -7.88 19.39
CA PRO A 47 2.69 -9.08 18.56
C PRO A 47 2.16 -8.80 17.14
N GLU A 48 1.21 -7.88 17.00
CA GLU A 48 0.65 -7.47 15.70
C GLU A 48 1.68 -6.75 14.82
N TYR A 49 2.43 -5.78 15.37
CA TYR A 49 3.49 -5.10 14.61
C TYR A 49 4.68 -6.00 14.32
N LYS A 50 5.07 -6.82 15.29
CA LYS A 50 6.06 -7.87 15.06
C LYS A 50 5.64 -8.75 13.88
N LYS A 51 4.36 -9.10 13.79
CA LYS A 51 3.85 -9.90 12.68
C LYS A 51 3.90 -9.17 11.34
N ALA A 52 3.55 -7.89 11.30
CA ALA A 52 3.69 -7.06 10.10
C ALA A 52 5.14 -7.05 9.57
N TYR A 53 6.14 -7.03 10.45
CA TYR A 53 7.55 -7.15 10.07
C TYR A 53 7.85 -8.58 9.56
N GLU A 54 7.41 -9.62 10.27
CA GLU A 54 7.55 -11.02 9.85
C GLU A 54 6.95 -11.33 8.48
N TYR A 55 5.89 -10.65 8.04
CA TYR A 55 5.38 -10.81 6.68
C TYR A 55 6.35 -10.30 5.61
N ASN A 56 7.14 -9.26 5.87
CA ASN A 56 8.22 -8.88 4.97
C ASN A 56 9.27 -9.98 4.85
N LYS A 57 9.60 -10.66 5.96
CA LYS A 57 10.50 -11.82 5.97
C LYS A 57 9.92 -12.99 5.18
N LEU A 58 8.62 -13.27 5.35
CA LEU A 58 7.91 -14.28 4.57
C LEU A 58 8.06 -14.02 3.07
N ILE A 59 7.86 -12.78 2.63
CA ILE A 59 7.98 -12.39 1.22
C ILE A 59 9.44 -12.49 0.76
N TYR A 60 10.37 -11.98 1.55
CA TYR A 60 11.81 -12.02 1.27
C TYR A 60 12.34 -13.45 1.10
N ASP A 61 11.92 -14.38 1.97
CA ASP A 61 12.32 -15.78 1.92
C ASP A 61 11.69 -16.54 0.75
N ASN A 62 10.68 -15.95 0.10
CA ASN A 62 9.88 -16.57 -0.96
C ASN A 62 9.76 -15.69 -2.21
N THR A 63 10.76 -14.83 -2.46
CA THR A 63 10.92 -14.05 -3.69
C THR A 63 12.23 -14.46 -4.39
N TRP A 64 12.78 -13.62 -5.28
CA TRP A 64 14.13 -13.78 -5.80
C TRP A 64 15.15 -13.16 -4.84
N THR A 65 15.37 -13.83 -3.70
CA THR A 65 16.10 -13.32 -2.54
C THR A 65 17.48 -12.73 -2.86
N ASP A 66 18.23 -13.36 -3.78
CA ASP A 66 19.59 -12.91 -4.16
C ASP A 66 19.62 -11.60 -4.95
N GLU A 67 18.50 -11.19 -5.56
CA GLU A 67 18.43 -10.01 -6.42
C GLU A 67 17.35 -9.01 -5.98
N THR A 68 16.45 -9.34 -5.05
CA THR A 68 15.27 -8.53 -4.69
C THR A 68 15.59 -7.09 -4.28
N PHE A 69 16.77 -6.84 -3.70
CA PHE A 69 17.24 -5.50 -3.33
C PHE A 69 17.85 -4.70 -4.50
N SER A 70 17.96 -5.32 -5.68
CA SER A 70 18.43 -4.71 -6.94
C SER A 70 17.43 -4.85 -8.09
N LEU A 71 16.42 -5.71 -7.94
CA LEU A 71 15.42 -6.03 -8.94
C LEU A 71 14.34 -4.94 -9.00
N GLN A 72 14.15 -4.31 -10.16
CA GLN A 72 13.18 -3.24 -10.32
C GLN A 72 11.74 -3.76 -10.33
N GLN A 73 10.79 -2.91 -9.96
CA GLN A 73 9.37 -3.24 -9.98
C GLN A 73 8.92 -3.74 -11.37
N THR A 74 9.35 -3.08 -12.45
CA THR A 74 8.98 -3.46 -13.83
C THR A 74 9.46 -4.85 -14.20
N ASP A 75 10.63 -5.26 -13.70
CA ASP A 75 11.16 -6.62 -13.93
C ASP A 75 10.37 -7.66 -13.13
N CYS A 76 9.98 -7.35 -11.89
CA CYS A 76 9.08 -8.19 -11.10
C CYS A 76 7.73 -8.37 -11.81
N ASP A 77 7.16 -7.30 -12.33
CA ASP A 77 5.87 -7.28 -13.03
C ASP A 77 5.94 -8.15 -14.29
N ALA A 78 6.97 -7.97 -15.13
CA ALA A 78 7.19 -8.79 -16.31
C ALA A 78 7.36 -10.28 -15.98
N ARG A 79 8.09 -10.60 -14.90
CA ARG A 79 8.28 -11.99 -14.47
C ARG A 79 7.01 -12.61 -13.93
N LEU A 80 6.15 -11.85 -13.23
CA LEU A 80 4.82 -12.30 -12.80
C LEU A 80 3.96 -12.65 -14.01
N VAL A 81 3.85 -11.72 -14.97
CA VAL A 81 3.05 -11.91 -16.21
C VAL A 81 3.54 -13.12 -17.01
N GLN A 82 4.86 -13.37 -17.03
CA GLN A 82 5.48 -14.55 -17.65
C GLN A 82 5.32 -15.86 -16.83
N GLY A 83 4.59 -15.84 -15.72
CA GLY A 83 4.35 -17.02 -14.87
C GLY A 83 5.56 -17.50 -14.05
N LYS A 84 6.58 -16.64 -13.83
CA LYS A 84 7.78 -16.99 -13.03
C LYS A 84 7.56 -16.82 -11.53
N ALA A 85 6.48 -16.13 -11.15
CA ALA A 85 5.96 -16.09 -9.79
C ALA A 85 4.44 -16.30 -9.79
N ALA A 86 3.88 -16.72 -8.65
CA ALA A 86 2.45 -16.98 -8.54
C ALA A 86 1.67 -15.76 -8.05
N MET A 87 2.27 -14.92 -7.21
CA MET A 87 1.61 -13.82 -6.51
C MET A 87 2.49 -12.58 -6.47
N LYS A 88 1.88 -11.41 -6.28
CA LYS A 88 2.54 -10.16 -5.92
C LYS A 88 1.75 -9.48 -4.81
N VAL A 89 2.43 -9.01 -3.77
CA VAL A 89 1.83 -8.11 -2.77
C VAL A 89 2.01 -6.69 -3.28
N SER A 90 0.91 -6.04 -3.64
CA SER A 90 0.91 -4.69 -4.21
C SER A 90 -0.49 -4.07 -4.10
N GLY A 91 -0.60 -2.79 -4.40
CA GLY A 91 -1.89 -2.13 -4.65
C GLY A 91 -2.30 -2.15 -6.12
N SER A 92 -3.49 -1.59 -6.37
CA SER A 92 -4.14 -1.57 -7.69
C SER A 92 -3.36 -0.82 -8.76
N TRP A 93 -2.40 0.05 -8.38
CA TRP A 93 -1.51 0.72 -9.33
C TRP A 93 -0.67 -0.24 -10.20
N SER A 94 -0.46 -1.48 -9.78
CA SER A 94 0.24 -2.48 -10.61
C SER A 94 -0.58 -3.01 -11.78
N ILE A 95 -1.91 -2.82 -11.78
CA ILE A 95 -2.80 -3.29 -12.86
C ILE A 95 -2.41 -2.67 -14.20
N GLN A 96 -2.08 -1.37 -14.20
CA GLN A 96 -1.60 -0.68 -15.39
C GLN A 96 -0.37 -1.37 -15.98
N ASN A 97 0.67 -1.59 -15.16
CA ASN A 97 1.89 -2.25 -15.60
C ASN A 97 1.64 -3.65 -16.16
N PHE A 98 0.79 -4.45 -15.50
CA PHE A 98 0.50 -5.81 -15.96
C PHE A 98 -0.17 -5.82 -17.34
N LEU A 99 -1.19 -4.98 -17.53
CA LEU A 99 -1.94 -4.90 -18.78
C LEU A 99 -1.16 -4.21 -19.91
N ASP A 100 -0.18 -3.37 -19.58
CA ASP A 100 0.75 -2.81 -20.57
C ASP A 100 1.75 -3.86 -21.08
N ILE A 101 2.06 -4.90 -20.27
CA ILE A 101 2.91 -6.03 -20.68
C ILE A 101 2.09 -7.05 -21.50
N ASP A 102 0.91 -7.40 -21.02
CA ASP A 102 -0.02 -8.33 -21.66
C ASP A 102 -1.47 -7.94 -21.33
N GLU A 103 -2.19 -7.39 -22.32
CA GLU A 103 -3.57 -6.91 -22.16
C GLU A 103 -4.58 -8.02 -21.82
N ASP A 104 -4.19 -9.28 -22.05
CA ASP A 104 -5.00 -10.47 -21.77
C ASP A 104 -4.54 -11.22 -20.52
N PHE A 105 -3.57 -10.70 -19.77
CA PHE A 105 -3.13 -11.29 -18.51
C PHE A 105 -4.30 -11.48 -17.55
N ASP A 106 -4.59 -12.74 -17.18
CA ASP A 106 -5.68 -13.09 -16.29
C ASP A 106 -5.19 -13.22 -14.85
N PHE A 107 -5.74 -12.40 -13.96
CA PHE A 107 -5.38 -12.38 -12.55
C PHE A 107 -6.57 -12.02 -11.67
N GLY A 108 -6.53 -12.49 -10.42
CA GLY A 108 -7.45 -12.10 -9.37
C GLY A 108 -6.73 -11.39 -8.22
N ILE A 109 -7.50 -10.88 -7.27
CA ILE A 109 -6.98 -10.31 -6.03
C ILE A 109 -7.68 -10.88 -4.80
N PHE A 110 -6.97 -10.87 -3.68
CA PHE A 110 -7.51 -11.19 -2.37
C PHE A 110 -6.72 -10.39 -1.32
N PRO A 111 -7.31 -10.11 -0.15
CA PRO A 111 -6.60 -9.42 0.92
C PRO A 111 -5.45 -10.28 1.42
N PHE A 112 -4.29 -9.65 1.68
CA PHE A 112 -3.19 -10.36 2.30
C PHE A 112 -3.66 -10.95 3.65
N PRO A 113 -3.48 -12.25 3.92
CA PRO A 113 -4.00 -12.88 5.13
C PRO A 113 -3.43 -12.24 6.39
N ASN A 114 -4.31 -11.86 7.32
CA ASN A 114 -3.94 -11.41 8.66
C ASN A 114 -3.99 -12.58 9.66
N GLN A 115 -3.62 -12.32 10.92
CA GLN A 115 -3.54 -13.38 11.95
C GLN A 115 -4.89 -13.99 12.32
N THR A 116 -5.99 -13.28 12.08
CA THR A 116 -7.35 -13.65 12.52
C THR A 116 -8.19 -14.25 11.39
N GLY A 117 -7.71 -14.23 10.14
CA GLY A 117 -8.40 -14.79 8.98
C GLY A 117 -9.58 -13.94 8.48
N ASP A 118 -9.70 -12.70 8.92
CA ASP A 118 -10.77 -11.75 8.60
C ASP A 118 -10.26 -10.51 7.84
N ALA A 119 -9.09 -10.62 7.21
CA ALA A 119 -8.49 -9.57 6.42
C ALA A 119 -9.43 -9.02 5.35
N LYS A 120 -9.36 -7.70 5.15
CA LYS A 120 -10.19 -6.92 4.22
C LYS A 120 -9.33 -6.32 3.12
N LEU A 121 -9.93 -6.11 1.95
CA LEU A 121 -9.27 -5.34 0.89
C LEU A 121 -9.11 -3.90 1.37
N ILE A 122 -7.92 -3.35 1.13
CA ILE A 122 -7.61 -1.99 1.55
C ILE A 122 -8.00 -1.04 0.42
N PHE A 123 -8.73 0.01 0.79
CA PHE A 123 -9.16 1.08 -0.10
C PHE A 123 -8.49 2.38 0.31
N GLU A 124 -7.93 3.10 -0.66
CA GLU A 124 -7.40 4.44 -0.48
C GLU A 124 -7.76 5.30 -1.69
N PRO A 125 -8.29 6.52 -1.49
CA PRO A 125 -8.41 7.49 -2.58
C PRO A 125 -7.04 7.87 -3.14
N ASN A 126 -6.79 7.55 -4.42
CA ASN A 126 -5.51 7.85 -5.07
C ASN A 126 -5.37 9.35 -5.39
N MET A 127 -6.21 9.87 -6.30
CA MET A 127 -6.15 11.27 -6.73
C MET A 127 -7.00 12.16 -5.81
N CYS A 128 -6.36 12.78 -4.83
CA CYS A 128 -6.95 13.75 -3.92
C CYS A 128 -6.41 15.15 -4.19
N TYR A 129 -7.30 16.11 -4.44
CA TYR A 129 -6.94 17.49 -4.72
C TYR A 129 -7.38 18.40 -3.56
N MET A 130 -6.45 19.25 -3.11
CA MET A 130 -6.67 20.17 -1.99
C MET A 130 -6.34 21.59 -2.43
N LYS A 131 -7.18 22.56 -2.06
CA LYS A 131 -6.92 23.98 -2.28
C LYS A 131 -6.25 24.58 -1.05
N SER A 132 -5.13 25.27 -1.23
CA SER A 132 -4.48 26.01 -0.14
C SER A 132 -5.43 27.10 0.39
N ALA A 133 -5.54 27.19 1.71
CA ALA A 133 -6.37 28.20 2.38
C ALA A 133 -5.86 29.65 2.18
N THR A 134 -4.60 29.81 1.75
CA THR A 134 -3.93 31.12 1.62
C THR A 134 -3.55 31.47 0.18
N THR A 135 -4.05 30.73 -0.81
CA THR A 135 -3.73 31.02 -2.22
C THR A 135 -4.33 32.35 -2.68
N GLU A 136 -3.54 33.16 -3.39
CA GLU A 136 -4.02 34.37 -4.08
C GLU A 136 -4.75 34.03 -5.41
N HIS A 137 -4.78 32.76 -5.79
CA HIS A 137 -5.33 32.28 -7.07
C HIS A 137 -6.55 31.36 -6.90
N SER A 138 -7.40 31.59 -5.90
CA SER A 138 -8.53 30.70 -5.58
C SER A 138 -9.41 30.41 -6.80
N ASP A 139 -9.82 31.45 -7.54
CA ASP A 139 -10.68 31.30 -8.71
C ASP A 139 -10.07 30.42 -9.81
N ALA A 140 -8.74 30.45 -9.96
CA ALA A 140 -8.05 29.61 -10.93
C ALA A 140 -8.03 28.15 -10.47
N VAL A 141 -7.78 27.91 -9.17
CA VAL A 141 -7.82 26.56 -8.59
C VAL A 141 -9.22 25.97 -8.68
N ASP A 142 -10.25 26.76 -8.40
CA ASP A 142 -11.66 26.32 -8.49
C ASP A 142 -12.03 25.94 -9.93
N LYS A 143 -11.59 26.71 -10.93
CA LYS A 143 -11.76 26.33 -12.35
C LYS A 143 -11.06 25.03 -12.70
N VAL A 144 -9.87 24.76 -12.16
CA VAL A 144 -9.20 23.46 -12.36
C VAL A 144 -10.05 22.36 -11.75
N PHE A 145 -10.54 22.53 -10.52
CA PHE A 145 -11.39 21.55 -9.84
C PHE A 145 -12.70 21.29 -10.60
N ASP A 146 -13.34 22.33 -11.14
CA ASP A 146 -14.52 22.21 -11.99
C ASP A 146 -14.24 21.37 -13.24
N VAL A 147 -13.08 21.54 -13.88
CA VAL A 147 -12.69 20.74 -15.04
C VAL A 147 -12.45 19.28 -14.64
N ILE A 148 -11.61 19.01 -13.64
CA ILE A 148 -11.25 17.62 -13.27
C ILE A 148 -12.40 16.82 -12.65
N THR A 149 -13.42 17.49 -12.09
CA THR A 149 -14.58 16.82 -11.47
C THR A 149 -15.87 16.91 -12.29
N GLY A 150 -16.00 17.91 -13.15
CA GLY A 150 -17.20 18.17 -13.95
C GLY A 150 -17.11 17.67 -15.39
N ASP A 151 -15.92 17.61 -15.98
CA ASP A 151 -15.72 17.05 -17.31
C ASP A 151 -15.62 15.52 -17.25
N LYS A 152 -16.74 14.87 -17.57
CA LYS A 152 -16.84 13.40 -17.53
C LYS A 152 -16.01 12.72 -18.61
N GLU A 153 -15.77 13.36 -19.76
CA GLU A 153 -14.95 12.79 -20.83
C GLU A 153 -13.48 12.78 -20.41
N LEU A 154 -12.99 13.92 -19.88
CA LEU A 154 -11.65 14.00 -19.31
C LEU A 154 -11.46 13.02 -18.15
N ALA A 155 -12.42 12.94 -17.23
CA ALA A 155 -12.34 12.00 -16.11
C ALA A 155 -12.25 10.55 -16.60
N LEU A 156 -13.04 10.18 -17.61
CA LEU A 156 -13.00 8.86 -18.22
C LEU A 156 -11.65 8.57 -18.89
N GLU A 157 -11.08 9.55 -19.59
CA GLU A 157 -9.75 9.45 -20.19
C GLU A 157 -8.68 9.19 -19.13
N ILE A 158 -8.68 9.97 -18.04
CA ILE A 158 -7.75 9.81 -16.92
C ILE A 158 -7.86 8.40 -16.33
N TYR A 159 -9.08 7.96 -15.97
CA TYR A 159 -9.26 6.67 -15.31
C TYR A 159 -8.93 5.47 -16.21
N ASN A 160 -9.21 5.58 -17.52
CA ASN A 160 -8.85 4.55 -18.49
C ASN A 160 -7.34 4.49 -18.76
N TYR A 161 -6.65 5.62 -18.64
CA TYR A 161 -5.20 5.68 -18.73
C TYR A 161 -4.57 5.08 -17.47
N THR A 162 -4.94 5.55 -16.29
CA THR A 162 -4.36 5.12 -15.00
C THR A 162 -4.84 3.74 -14.53
N LYS A 163 -5.83 3.14 -15.20
CA LYS A 163 -6.49 1.88 -14.81
C LYS A 163 -7.03 1.91 -13.38
N THR A 164 -7.62 3.03 -12.97
CA THR A 164 -8.17 3.23 -11.61
C THR A 164 -9.68 3.36 -11.61
N SER A 165 -10.33 3.01 -10.49
CA SER A 165 -11.76 3.24 -10.29
C SER A 165 -12.09 4.73 -10.11
N SER A 166 -13.32 5.10 -10.49
CA SER A 166 -13.85 6.45 -10.32
C SER A 166 -14.56 6.62 -8.97
N MET A 167 -14.39 7.79 -8.36
CA MET A 167 -15.22 8.25 -7.23
C MET A 167 -16.31 9.26 -7.65
N LEU A 168 -16.35 9.61 -8.94
CA LEU A 168 -17.36 10.52 -9.51
C LEU A 168 -18.65 9.76 -9.84
N LYS A 169 -19.79 10.40 -9.58
CA LYS A 169 -21.11 9.84 -9.92
C LYS A 169 -21.26 9.70 -11.42
N ASP A 170 -21.82 8.56 -11.84
CA ASP A 170 -22.10 8.22 -13.23
C ASP A 170 -20.88 8.27 -14.16
N VAL A 171 -19.68 8.07 -13.62
CA VAL A 171 -18.44 7.89 -14.38
C VAL A 171 -17.92 6.50 -14.07
N SER A 172 -17.87 5.64 -15.08
CA SER A 172 -17.41 4.25 -14.95
C SER A 172 -16.32 4.00 -16.00
N PRO A 173 -15.08 3.71 -15.59
CA PRO A 173 -14.00 3.38 -16.50
C PRO A 173 -14.35 2.15 -17.37
N THR A 174 -13.83 2.12 -18.59
CA THR A 174 -14.16 1.11 -19.61
C THR A 174 -13.02 0.12 -19.87
N PHE A 175 -11.87 0.28 -19.21
CA PHE A 175 -10.79 -0.68 -19.31
C PHE A 175 -11.21 -2.04 -18.72
N LYS A 176 -10.73 -3.13 -19.34
CA LYS A 176 -10.93 -4.48 -18.80
C LYS A 176 -10.06 -4.63 -17.56
N ASN A 177 -10.68 -4.92 -16.41
CA ASN A 177 -9.99 -5.25 -15.18
C ASN A 177 -10.29 -6.72 -14.80
N PRO A 178 -9.35 -7.66 -15.00
CA PRO A 178 -9.52 -9.08 -14.68
C PRO A 178 -9.94 -9.34 -13.21
N SER A 179 -9.48 -8.48 -12.28
CA SER A 179 -9.77 -8.62 -10.85
C SER A 179 -11.02 -7.88 -10.38
N GLN A 180 -11.81 -7.27 -11.29
CA GLN A 180 -12.99 -6.47 -10.89
C GLN A 180 -14.02 -7.31 -10.14
N LYS A 181 -14.23 -8.56 -10.56
CA LYS A 181 -15.16 -9.49 -9.89
C LYS A 181 -14.82 -9.70 -8.42
N ASP A 182 -13.53 -9.76 -8.09
CA ASP A 182 -13.07 -9.97 -6.72
C ASP A 182 -13.29 -8.69 -5.89
N ILE A 183 -12.95 -7.52 -6.46
CA ILE A 183 -13.22 -6.22 -5.84
C ILE A 183 -14.71 -6.08 -5.50
N ASP A 184 -15.58 -6.36 -6.47
CA ASP A 184 -17.03 -6.26 -6.29
C ASP A 184 -17.55 -7.26 -5.25
N GLU A 185 -17.01 -8.48 -5.25
CA GLU A 185 -17.37 -9.51 -4.27
C GLU A 185 -17.02 -9.06 -2.84
N TYR A 186 -15.78 -8.62 -2.58
CA TYR A 186 -15.37 -8.14 -1.27
C TYR A 186 -16.13 -6.87 -0.86
N ALA A 187 -16.35 -5.94 -1.79
CA ALA A 187 -17.14 -4.73 -1.55
C ALA A 187 -18.59 -5.05 -1.16
N SER A 188 -19.25 -5.96 -1.88
CA SER A 188 -20.63 -6.37 -1.60
C SER A 188 -20.81 -7.02 -0.23
N LYS A 189 -19.75 -7.63 0.31
CA LYS A 189 -19.70 -8.24 1.65
C LYS A 189 -19.27 -7.28 2.75
N GLY A 190 -18.99 -6.01 2.44
CA GLY A 190 -18.46 -5.04 3.40
C GLY A 190 -17.04 -5.38 3.89
N MET A 191 -16.28 -6.14 3.09
CA MET A 191 -14.91 -6.56 3.39
C MET A 191 -13.88 -5.58 2.82
N ILE A 192 -14.15 -4.28 2.99
CA ILE A 192 -13.25 -3.18 2.62
C ILE A 192 -12.84 -2.45 3.90
N ILE A 193 -11.59 -2.00 3.96
CA ILE A 193 -11.06 -1.17 5.04
C ILE A 193 -10.36 0.05 4.46
N ASP A 194 -10.60 1.23 5.04
CA ASP A 194 -9.97 2.47 4.62
C ASP A 194 -8.52 2.52 5.09
N ALA A 195 -7.58 2.76 4.17
CA ALA A 195 -6.15 2.86 4.47
C ALA A 195 -5.85 4.01 5.44
N ASN A 196 -6.66 5.08 5.43
CA ASN A 196 -6.52 6.21 6.34
C ASN A 196 -6.63 5.81 7.81
N LEU A 197 -7.26 4.66 8.10
CA LEU A 197 -7.27 4.09 9.45
C LEU A 197 -5.85 3.94 10.00
N GLY A 198 -4.85 3.61 9.17
CA GLY A 198 -3.45 3.50 9.58
C GLY A 198 -2.54 4.61 9.03
N ASN A 199 -2.66 4.92 7.73
CA ASN A 199 -1.73 5.81 7.02
C ASN A 199 -1.70 7.24 7.57
N SER A 200 -2.78 7.70 8.20
CA SER A 200 -2.86 9.04 8.81
C SER A 200 -2.23 9.11 10.21
N GLN A 201 -1.84 7.99 10.82
CA GLN A 201 -1.43 7.95 12.21
C GLN A 201 0.08 8.10 12.44
N LEU A 202 0.90 7.71 11.46
CA LEU A 202 2.36 7.64 11.58
C LEU A 202 3.01 8.30 10.37
N GLN A 203 3.77 9.37 10.57
CA GLN A 203 4.33 10.13 9.44
C GLN A 203 5.34 9.35 8.62
N TRP A 204 5.47 9.74 7.36
CA TRP A 204 6.39 9.09 6.44
C TRP A 204 7.85 9.47 6.71
N GLY A 205 8.17 10.76 6.55
CA GLY A 205 9.53 11.27 6.66
C GLY A 205 10.10 11.14 8.07
N GLY A 206 11.29 10.58 8.20
CA GLY A 206 11.97 10.42 9.49
C GLY A 206 11.39 9.36 10.43
N PHE A 207 10.35 8.62 10.01
CA PHE A 207 9.77 7.51 10.77
C PHE A 207 9.53 6.27 9.91
N GLN A 208 8.51 6.24 9.04
CA GLN A 208 8.23 5.03 8.22
C GLN A 208 9.38 4.68 7.27
N GLU A 209 10.00 5.70 6.66
CA GLU A 209 11.17 5.50 5.78
C GLU A 209 12.36 4.91 6.56
N GLU A 210 12.57 5.33 7.81
CA GLU A 210 13.65 4.82 8.65
C GLU A 210 13.36 3.40 9.14
N ASN A 211 12.12 3.12 9.53
CA ASN A 211 11.67 1.77 9.87
C ASN A 211 11.84 0.81 8.69
N ALA A 212 11.57 1.26 7.46
CA ALA A 212 11.80 0.47 6.26
C ALA A 212 13.28 0.13 6.04
N LYS A 213 14.21 1.05 6.36
CA LYS A 213 15.66 0.80 6.33
C LYS A 213 16.06 -0.26 7.37
N ASP A 214 15.49 -0.19 8.57
CA ASP A 214 15.76 -1.18 9.61
C ASP A 214 15.20 -2.57 9.26
N ILE A 215 14.02 -2.62 8.64
CA ILE A 215 13.47 -3.86 8.07
C ILE A 215 14.43 -4.40 7.01
N ALA A 216 14.87 -3.57 6.06
CA ALA A 216 15.82 -3.99 5.02
C ALA A 216 17.14 -4.52 5.59
N ALA A 217 17.68 -3.87 6.63
CA ALA A 217 18.89 -4.32 7.33
C ALA A 217 18.67 -5.68 8.01
N TRP A 218 17.52 -5.87 8.67
CA TRP A 218 17.16 -7.14 9.28
C TRP A 218 17.01 -8.27 8.23
N LEU A 219 16.32 -8.01 7.13
CA LEU A 219 16.14 -8.99 6.04
C LEU A 219 17.48 -9.43 5.43
N GLN A 220 18.45 -8.51 5.33
CA GLN A 220 19.81 -8.80 4.86
C GLN A 220 20.75 -9.40 5.93
N GLY A 221 20.24 -9.68 7.13
CA GLY A 221 21.03 -10.25 8.23
C GLY A 221 22.01 -9.28 8.88
N GLN A 222 21.83 -7.96 8.68
CA GLN A 222 22.67 -6.90 9.24
C GLN A 222 22.18 -6.42 10.61
N ALA A 223 20.93 -6.75 10.96
CA ALA A 223 20.30 -6.47 12.25
C ALA A 223 19.39 -7.64 12.65
N THR A 224 18.97 -7.69 13.91
CA THR A 224 17.91 -8.61 14.34
C THR A 224 16.52 -7.98 14.19
N LEU A 225 15.46 -8.79 14.20
CA LEU A 225 14.08 -8.29 14.26
C LEU A 225 13.85 -7.42 15.51
N GLU A 226 14.46 -7.82 16.64
CA GLU A 226 14.38 -7.07 17.89
C GLU A 226 15.05 -5.69 17.77
N ASP A 227 16.19 -5.60 17.07
CA ASP A 227 16.84 -4.31 16.81
C ASP A 227 15.96 -3.39 15.96
N ALA A 228 15.33 -3.93 14.89
CA ALA A 228 14.45 -3.16 14.03
C ALA A 228 13.22 -2.61 14.77
N LEU A 229 12.57 -3.45 15.60
CA LEU A 229 11.41 -3.03 16.40
C LEU A 229 11.80 -1.99 17.47
N LYS A 230 12.93 -2.18 18.16
CA LYS A 230 13.46 -1.20 19.12
C LYS A 230 13.82 0.13 18.45
N ALA A 231 14.32 0.08 17.22
CA ALA A 231 14.62 1.28 16.46
C ALA A 231 13.34 2.08 16.19
N SER A 232 12.23 1.43 15.82
CA SER A 232 10.92 2.09 15.70
C SER A 232 10.47 2.75 17.02
N ASP A 233 10.62 2.05 18.15
CA ASP A 233 10.28 2.60 19.47
C ASP A 233 11.14 3.81 19.85
N SER A 234 12.42 3.80 19.49
CA SER A 234 13.35 4.90 19.76
C SER A 234 13.01 6.19 18.99
N ARG A 235 12.26 6.07 17.87
CA ARG A 235 11.85 7.20 17.02
C ARG A 235 10.45 7.72 17.33
N ARG A 236 9.89 7.44 18.50
CA ARG A 236 8.52 7.83 18.90
C ARG A 236 8.20 9.30 18.66
N GLU A 237 9.12 10.19 19.01
CA GLU A 237 8.95 11.65 18.82
C GLU A 237 8.85 12.04 17.34
N ASN A 238 9.43 11.24 16.45
CA ASN A 238 9.36 11.43 15.01
C ASN A 238 8.10 10.79 14.39
N SER A 239 7.19 10.18 15.15
CA SER A 239 6.05 9.46 14.57
C SER A 239 4.86 10.34 14.21
N LYS A 240 4.89 11.62 14.58
CA LYS A 240 3.74 12.53 14.46
C LYS A 240 3.50 12.96 12.99
N PRO A 241 2.26 12.84 12.47
CA PRO A 241 1.83 13.39 11.17
C PRO A 241 1.98 14.91 11.03
#